data_AF-A0A2V5KNY4-F1
#
_entry.id   AF-A0A2V5KNY4-F1
#
_cell.length_a   1.000
_cell.length_b   1.000
_cell.length_c   1.000
_cell.angle_alpha   90.00
_cell.angle_beta   90.00
_cell.angle_gamma   90.00
#
_symmetry.space_group_name_H-M   'P 1'
#
loop_
_entity.id
_entity.type
_entity.pdbx_description
1 polymer ?
#
loop_
_entity_poly.entity_id
_entity_poly.type
_entity_poly.pdbx_seq_one_letter_code
_entity_poly.pdbx_strand_id
1 'polypeptide(L)' 'MRVLITGGAGFIGRHIAEYFQDRAEVRVLDNLRCGFKSNL' A
#
# COMPACT_ATOMS: atom_id res chain seq x y z
N MET A 1 5.33 -14.36 4.53
CA MET A 1 4.47 -13.55 5.42
C MET A 1 3.41 -12.86 4.57
N ARG A 2 2.20 -12.63 5.09
CA ARG A 2 1.13 -11.89 4.40
C ARG A 2 0.85 -10.57 5.12
N VAL A 3 0.79 -9.47 4.39
CA VAL A 3 0.59 -8.11 4.93
C VAL A 3 -0.60 -7.45 4.25
N LEU A 4 -1.55 -6.95 5.03
CA LEU A 4 -2.63 -6.08 4.58
C LEU A 4 -2.30 -4.64 4.95
N ILE A 5 -2.28 -3.75 3.96
CA ILE A 5 -2.08 -2.32 4.17
C ILE A 5 -3.39 -1.60 3.83
N THR A 6 -4.04 -1.02 4.84
CA THR A 6 -5.21 -0.15 4.65
C THR A 6 -4.78 1.29 4.44
N GLY A 7 -5.32 1.99 3.45
CA GLY A 7 -4.87 3.35 3.13
C GLY A 7 -3.53 3.40 2.39
N GLY A 8 -3.16 2.31 1.71
CA GLY A 8 -1.86 2.14 1.05
C GLY A 8 -1.61 3.11 -0.11
N ALA A 9 -2.64 3.67 -0.73
CA ALA A 9 -2.48 4.66 -1.79
C ALA A 9 -2.19 6.07 -1.27
N GLY A 10 -2.14 6.28 0.05
CA GLY A 10 -1.79 7.55 0.69
C GLY A 10 -0.27 7.81 0.77
N PHE A 11 0.11 8.97 1.32
CA PHE A 11 1.52 9.40 1.39
C PHE A 11 2.41 8.39 2.14
N ILE A 12 1.99 7.94 3.32
CA ILE A 12 2.77 6.97 4.12
C ILE A 12 2.59 5.55 3.58
N GLY A 13 1.36 5.21 3.20
CA GLY A 13 0.99 3.87 2.77
C GLY A 13 1.83 3.33 1.62
N ARG A 14 2.14 4.17 0.63
CA ARG A 14 2.93 3.76 -0.54
C ARG A 14 4.35 3.34 -0.20
N HIS A 15 5.00 4.08 0.70
CA HIS A 15 6.37 3.77 1.12
C HIS A 15 6.42 2.45 1.91
N ILE A 16 5.35 2.16 2.68
CA ILE A 16 5.22 0.87 3.36
C ILE A 16 4.99 -0.25 2.34
N ALA A 17 4.14 -0.04 1.33
CA ALA A 17 3.90 -1.01 0.27
C ALA A 17 5.17 -1.32 -0.53
N GLU A 18 5.91 -0.29 -0.95
CA GLU A 18 7.21 -0.40 -1.63
C GLU A 18 8.25 -1.16 -0.78
N TYR A 19 8.35 -0.84 0.52
CA TYR A 19 9.27 -1.53 1.41
C TYR A 19 9.04 -3.06 1.45
N PHE A 20 7.78 -3.50 1.33
CA PHE A 20 7.42 -4.91 1.38
C PHE A 20 7.37 -5.61 0.01
N GLN A 21 7.58 -4.90 -1.10
CA GLN A 21 7.33 -5.39 -2.46
C GLN A 21 8.07 -6.69 -2.84
N ASP A 22 9.18 -7.02 -2.17
CA ASP A 22 9.91 -8.28 -2.33
C ASP A 22 10.14 -9.04 -1.00
N ARG A 23 9.44 -8.65 0.06
CA ARG A 23 9.60 -9.20 1.42
C ARG A 23 8.37 -9.96 1.91
N ALA A 24 7.21 -9.67 1.34
CA ALA A 24 5.95 -10.28 1.73
C ALA A 24 4.94 -10.30 0.57
N GLU A 25 3.94 -11.15 0.69
CA GLU A 25 2.73 -11.05 -0.13
C GLU A 25 1.90 -9.87 0.41
N VAL A 26 1.88 -8.76 -0.34
CA VAL A 26 1.21 -7.52 0.05
C VAL A 26 -0.15 -7.41 -0.63
N ARG A 27 -1.18 -7.06 0.15
CA ARG A 27 -2.47 -6.63 -0.38
C ARG A 27 -2.78 -5.23 0.16
N VAL A 28 -3.12 -4.31 -0.73
CA VAL A 28 -3.54 -2.97 -0.37
C VAL A 28 -5.06 -2.85 -0.46
N LEU A 29 -5.68 -2.28 0.57
CA LEU A 29 -7.09 -1.89 0.58
C LEU A 29 -7.19 -0.37 0.76
N ASP A 30 -7.68 0.32 -0.27
CA ASP A 30 -7.81 1.78 -0.26
C ASP A 30 -9.10 2.18 -0.99
N ASN A 31 -9.78 3.21 -0.48
CA ASN A 31 -10.99 3.77 -1.10
C ASN A 31 -10.68 4.96 -2.02
N LEU A 32 -9.41 5.35 -2.12
CA LEU A 32 -8.89 6.43 -2.97
C LEU A 32 -9.50 7.81 -2.68
N ARG A 33 -10.02 8.04 -1.47
CA ARG A 33 -10.61 9.36 -1.11
C ARG A 33 -9.57 10.49 -1.11
N CYS A 34 -8.34 10.17 -0.71
CA CYS A 34 -7.21 11.11 -0.68
C CYS A 34 -5.92 10.53 -1.30
N GLY A 35 -5.90 9.22 -1.58
CA GLY A 35 -4.78 8.52 -2.22
C GLY A 35 -4.96 8.42 -3.74
N PHE A 36 -3.87 8.14 -4.45
CA PHE A 36 -3.87 8.03 -5.91
C PHE A 36 -3.45 6.63 -6.34
N LYS A 37 -4.08 6.09 -7.39
CA LYS A 37 -3.69 4.77 -7.95
C LYS A 37 -2.24 4.72 -8.41
N SER A 38 -1.66 5.86 -8.82
CA SER A 38 -0.25 5.96 -9.22
C SER A 38 0.74 5.80 -8.05
N ASN A 39 0.25 5.74 -6.81
CA ASN A 39 1.06 5.46 -5.62
C ASN A 39 1.16 3.95 -5.32
N LEU A 40 0.60 3.08 -6.15
CA LEU A 40 0.58 1.62 -5.98
C LEU A 40 1.27 0.91 -7.14
#